data_AF-A0A1J4YWW1-F1
#
_entry.id   AF-A0A1J4YWW1-F1
#
_cell.length_a   1.000
_cell.length_b   1.000
_cell.length_c   1.000
_cell.angle_alpha   90.00
_cell.angle_beta   90.00
_cell.angle_gamma   90.00
#
_symmetry.space_group_name_H-M   'P 1'
#
loop_
_entity.id
_entity.type
_entity.pdbx_description
1 polymer ?
#
loop_
_entity_poly.entity_id
_entity_poly.type
_entity_poly.pdbx_seq_one_letter_code
_entity_poly.pdbx_strand_id
1 'polypeptide(L)'
;MDMVKFEDVANKVLELRGERVILDSDVAKLYGVQTRDINKAVKNNSDKFPEGYIFELNKVEFEDLRCKFSTAKFAKTRVIPKAFTEKGLYMLATILKSSQATQTTIAIIETYAKLRQLTRNIKELSVTKNKGTQKSLMQKSGGLITEILDDGLKTSGSETTIEINFAVLKLKHTIKKTKKY
;
A
#
# COMPACT_ATOMS: atom_id res chain seq x y z
N MET A 1 9.81 13.02 15.17
CA MET A 1 8.54 12.90 14.43
C MET A 1 8.81 11.84 13.38
N ASP A 2 8.23 10.66 13.53
CA ASP A 2 8.54 9.53 12.64
C ASP A 2 7.96 9.81 11.25
N MET A 3 8.86 9.93 10.27
CA MET A 3 8.51 10.19 8.88
C MET A 3 7.82 8.95 8.32
N VAL A 4 6.61 9.11 7.78
CA VAL A 4 5.88 8.00 7.14
C VAL A 4 6.69 7.53 5.95
N LYS A 5 7.12 6.27 5.98
CA LYS A 5 7.95 5.69 4.93
C LYS A 5 7.08 5.04 3.87
N PHE A 6 7.68 4.86 2.71
CA PHE A 6 7.07 4.13 1.59
C PHE A 6 6.54 2.74 2.03
N GLU A 7 7.31 1.99 2.81
CA GLU A 7 6.97 0.63 3.25
C GLU A 7 5.70 0.61 4.12
N ASP A 8 5.51 1.65 4.93
CA ASP A 8 4.34 1.78 5.79
C ASP A 8 3.06 1.84 4.94
N VAL A 9 3.13 2.51 3.79
CA VAL A 9 2.02 2.58 2.84
C VAL A 9 1.89 1.26 2.07
N ALA A 10 2.98 0.74 1.50
CA ALA A 10 2.96 -0.45 0.66
C ALA A 10 2.40 -1.69 1.40
N ASN A 11 2.78 -1.89 2.66
CA ASN A 11 2.30 -2.99 3.49
C ASN A 11 0.81 -2.87 3.89
N LYS A 12 0.21 -1.70 3.66
CA LYS A 12 -1.21 -1.41 3.93
C LYS A 12 -2.07 -1.45 2.68
N VAL A 13 -1.46 -1.56 1.49
CA VAL A 13 -2.18 -1.70 0.23
C VAL A 13 -2.72 -3.12 0.11
N LEU A 14 -4.00 -3.22 -0.19
CA LEU A 14 -4.76 -4.45 -0.37
C LEU A 14 -5.41 -4.46 -1.74
N GLU A 15 -5.71 -5.65 -2.25
CA GLU A 15 -6.54 -5.79 -3.45
C GLU A 15 -7.97 -6.12 -3.05
N LEU A 16 -8.91 -5.26 -3.44
CA LEU A 16 -10.34 -5.42 -3.21
C LEU A 16 -11.09 -5.10 -4.50
N ARG A 17 -11.89 -6.05 -5.00
CA ARG A 17 -12.65 -5.91 -6.27
C ARG A 17 -11.77 -5.51 -7.47
N GLY A 18 -10.52 -5.99 -7.51
CA GLY A 18 -9.55 -5.66 -8.56
C GLY A 18 -8.92 -4.27 -8.43
N GLU A 19 -9.22 -3.53 -7.36
CA GLU A 19 -8.62 -2.23 -7.07
C GLU A 19 -7.67 -2.28 -5.87
N ARG A 20 -6.65 -1.42 -5.90
CA ARG A 20 -5.70 -1.25 -4.80
C ARG A 20 -6.24 -0.27 -3.78
N VAL A 21 -6.51 -0.75 -2.58
CA VAL A 21 -7.16 0.02 -1.52
C VAL A 21 -6.37 0.01 -0.21
N ILE A 22 -6.61 1.02 0.64
CA ILE A 22 -6.12 1.08 2.02
C ILE A 22 -7.31 1.24 2.96
N LEU A 23 -7.36 0.44 4.03
CA LEU A 23 -8.44 0.52 5.01
C LEU A 23 -8.37 1.80 5.83
N ASP A 24 -9.53 2.33 6.24
CA ASP A 24 -9.68 3.53 7.05
C ASP A 24 -8.78 3.57 8.30
N SER A 25 -8.65 2.43 8.99
CA SER A 25 -7.79 2.28 10.16
C SER A 25 -6.31 2.37 9.85
N ASP A 26 -5.91 1.92 8.66
CA ASP A 26 -4.55 1.98 8.17
C ASP A 26 -4.23 3.38 7.61
N VAL A 27 -5.17 4.01 6.92
CA VAL A 27 -5.11 5.44 6.56
C VAL A 27 -4.94 6.29 7.82
N ALA A 28 -5.77 6.08 8.84
CA ALA A 28 -5.72 6.86 10.08
C ALA A 28 -4.34 6.79 10.75
N LYS A 29 -3.75 5.59 10.82
CA LYS A 29 -2.38 5.38 11.33
C LYS A 29 -1.34 6.15 10.52
N LEU A 30 -1.42 6.07 9.19
CA LEU A 30 -0.50 6.79 8.29
C LEU A 30 -0.60 8.31 8.49
N TYR A 31 -1.82 8.84 8.67
CA TYR A 31 -2.04 10.27 8.86
C TYR A 31 -1.84 10.73 10.32
N GLY A 32 -1.59 9.82 11.27
CA GLY A 32 -1.44 10.15 12.69
C GLY A 32 -2.72 10.60 13.38
N VAL A 33 -3.89 10.18 12.86
CA VAL A 33 -5.21 10.58 13.37
C VAL A 33 -6.02 9.35 13.77
N GLN A 34 -7.19 9.54 14.38
CA GLN A 34 -8.08 8.42 14.70
C GLN A 34 -8.93 8.04 13.48
N THR A 35 -9.30 6.76 13.36
CA THR A 35 -10.17 6.27 12.28
C THR A 35 -11.49 7.02 12.20
N ARG A 36 -12.05 7.41 13.35
CA ARG A 36 -13.28 8.21 13.41
C ARG A 36 -13.12 9.57 12.74
N ASP A 37 -11.92 10.17 12.79
CA ASP A 37 -11.66 11.50 12.25
C ASP A 37 -11.55 11.43 10.71
N ILE A 38 -10.94 10.37 10.17
CA ILE A 38 -10.97 10.06 8.74
C ILE A 38 -12.41 9.90 8.25
N ASN A 39 -13.20 9.06 8.93
CA ASN A 39 -14.58 8.80 8.54
C ASN A 39 -15.48 10.04 8.68
N LYS A 40 -15.22 10.89 9.68
CA LYS A 40 -15.89 12.19 9.83
C LYS A 40 -15.51 13.17 8.73
N ALA A 41 -14.23 13.22 8.35
CA ALA A 41 -13.76 14.07 7.26
C ALA A 41 -14.43 13.71 5.92
N VAL A 42 -14.56 12.41 5.64
CA VAL A 42 -15.31 11.90 4.48
C VAL A 42 -16.77 12.31 4.56
N LYS A 43 -17.45 12.05 5.69
CA LYS A 43 -18.88 12.36 5.86
C LYS A 43 -19.17 13.85 5.67
N ASN A 44 -18.28 14.72 6.15
CA ASN A 44 -18.43 16.17 6.04
C ASN A 44 -18.12 16.74 4.65
N ASN A 45 -17.46 15.96 3.78
CA ASN A 45 -17.06 16.37 2.44
C ASN A 45 -17.52 15.32 1.40
N SER A 46 -18.73 14.77 1.56
CA SER A 46 -19.20 13.66 0.72
C SER A 46 -19.26 14.01 -0.77
N ASP A 47 -19.44 15.29 -1.10
CA ASP A 47 -19.36 15.85 -2.46
C ASP A 47 -18.00 15.59 -3.13
N LYS A 48 -16.93 15.47 -2.34
CA LYS A 48 -15.57 15.19 -2.81
C LYS A 48 -15.28 13.70 -3.04
N PHE A 49 -16.19 12.80 -2.68
CA PHE A 49 -15.99 11.36 -2.82
C PHE A 49 -17.08 10.74 -3.71
N PRO A 50 -16.95 10.86 -5.04
CA PRO A 50 -17.83 10.16 -5.98
C PRO A 50 -17.76 8.64 -5.82
N GLU A 51 -18.67 7.95 -6.49
CA GLU A 51 -18.67 6.49 -6.56
C GLU A 51 -17.30 5.96 -7.03
N GLY A 52 -16.82 4.90 -6.37
CA GLY A 52 -15.50 4.29 -6.63
C GLY A 52 -14.30 4.95 -5.94
N TYR A 53 -14.50 6.00 -5.12
CA TYR A 53 -13.41 6.58 -4.32
C TYR A 53 -13.24 5.85 -2.97
N ILE A 54 -14.36 5.36 -2.44
CA ILE A 54 -14.42 4.64 -1.18
C ILE A 54 -15.33 3.43 -1.39
N PHE A 55 -14.87 2.26 -0.95
CA PHE A 55 -15.67 1.06 -0.90
C PHE A 55 -16.03 0.74 0.55
N GLU A 56 -17.29 0.40 0.76
CA GLU A 56 -17.72 -0.25 1.99
C GLU A 56 -17.65 -1.76 1.76
N LEU A 57 -16.89 -2.45 2.63
CA LEU A 57 -16.77 -3.90 2.55
C LEU A 57 -18.12 -4.54 2.89
N ASN A 58 -18.47 -5.64 2.22
CA ASN A 58 -19.58 -6.46 2.70
C ASN A 58 -19.10 -7.43 3.80
N LYS A 59 -20.04 -8.11 4.47
CA LYS A 59 -19.70 -9.05 5.56
C LYS A 59 -18.77 -10.18 5.10
N VAL A 60 -18.96 -10.68 3.86
CA VAL A 60 -18.15 -11.75 3.30
C VAL A 60 -16.72 -11.26 3.04
N GLU A 61 -16.58 -10.12 2.35
CA GLU A 61 -15.28 -9.47 2.10
C GLU A 61 -14.52 -9.18 3.41
N PHE A 62 -15.25 -8.80 4.46
CA PHE A 62 -14.66 -8.54 5.77
C PHE A 62 -14.23 -9.81 6.50
N GLU A 63 -15.00 -10.90 6.44
CA GLU A 63 -14.57 -12.19 6.99
C GLU A 63 -13.37 -12.75 6.22
N ASP A 64 -13.37 -12.66 4.89
CA ASP A 64 -12.24 -13.07 4.05
C ASP A 64 -10.97 -12.29 4.41
N LEU A 65 -11.11 -10.98 4.61
CA LEU A 65 -10.03 -10.11 5.07
C LEU A 65 -9.53 -10.55 6.46
N ARG A 66 -10.44 -10.85 7.40
CA ARG A 66 -10.10 -11.32 8.74
C ARG A 66 -9.42 -12.69 8.73
N CYS A 67 -9.71 -13.55 7.76
CA CYS A 67 -9.02 -14.83 7.59
C CYS A 67 -7.63 -14.67 6.98
N LYS A 68 -7.46 -13.75 6.02
CA LYS A 68 -6.18 -13.52 5.33
C LYS A 68 -5.15 -12.76 6.18
N PHE A 69 -5.61 -11.94 7.11
CA PHE A 69 -4.77 -11.15 7.99
C PHE A 69 -4.93 -11.62 9.44
N SER A 70 -3.96 -11.35 10.31
CA SER A 70 -4.03 -11.81 11.70
C SER A 70 -5.34 -11.37 12.37
N THR A 71 -6.05 -12.33 12.99
CA THR A 71 -7.27 -12.12 13.76
C THR A 71 -7.10 -11.03 14.82
N ALA A 72 -5.88 -10.86 15.35
CA ALA A 72 -5.54 -9.80 16.31
C ALA A 72 -5.71 -8.38 15.75
N LYS A 73 -5.48 -8.16 14.43
CA LYS A 73 -5.65 -6.86 13.76
C LYS A 73 -7.12 -6.42 13.74
N PHE A 74 -8.05 -7.38 13.77
CA PHE A 74 -9.49 -7.14 13.65
C PHE A 74 -10.29 -7.53 14.90
N ALA A 75 -9.63 -8.06 15.94
CA ALA A 75 -10.27 -8.58 17.15
C ALA A 75 -11.13 -7.54 17.90
N LYS A 76 -10.84 -6.24 17.73
CA LYS A 76 -11.60 -5.13 18.32
C LYS A 76 -12.46 -4.36 17.32
N THR A 77 -12.50 -4.78 16.06
CA THR A 77 -13.21 -4.06 14.99
C THR A 77 -14.66 -4.55 14.94
N ARG A 78 -15.55 -3.78 15.58
CA ARG A 78 -17.00 -4.04 15.59
C ARG A 78 -17.74 -3.46 14.37
N VAL A 79 -17.10 -2.54 13.66
CA VAL A 79 -17.68 -1.81 12.52
C VAL A 79 -16.94 -2.23 11.25
N ILE A 80 -17.69 -2.47 10.19
CA ILE A 80 -17.12 -2.77 8.87
C ILE A 80 -16.25 -1.57 8.44
N PRO A 81 -14.96 -1.78 8.15
CA PRO A 81 -14.06 -0.69 7.76
C PRO A 81 -14.39 -0.17 6.36
N LYS A 82 -14.09 1.11 6.13
CA LYS A 82 -14.09 1.68 4.77
C LYS A 82 -12.75 1.41 4.10
N ALA A 83 -12.77 1.17 2.80
CA ALA A 83 -11.58 1.00 1.97
C ALA A 83 -11.43 2.18 1.02
N PHE A 84 -10.29 2.85 1.06
CA PHE A 84 -9.98 4.00 0.23
C PHE A 84 -9.19 3.57 -0.99
N THR A 85 -9.67 3.92 -2.17
CA THR A 85 -8.90 3.78 -3.40
C THR A 85 -7.82 4.86 -3.47
N GLU A 86 -6.89 4.72 -4.41
CA GLU A 86 -5.90 5.77 -4.67
C GLU A 86 -6.55 7.16 -4.85
N LYS A 87 -7.64 7.21 -5.62
CA LYS A 87 -8.39 8.45 -5.86
C LYS A 87 -9.03 8.97 -4.57
N GLY A 88 -9.58 8.08 -3.74
CA GLY A 88 -10.09 8.42 -2.41
C GLY A 88 -9.02 9.01 -1.49
N LEU A 89 -7.81 8.45 -1.51
CA LEU A 89 -6.68 8.96 -0.74
C LEU A 89 -6.25 10.35 -1.21
N TYR A 90 -6.30 10.61 -2.53
CA TYR A 90 -6.02 11.93 -3.08
C TYR A 90 -7.05 12.97 -2.62
N MET A 91 -8.33 12.60 -2.56
CA MET A 91 -9.36 13.50 -2.03
C MET A 91 -9.18 13.76 -0.54
N LEU A 92 -8.79 12.76 0.24
CA LEU A 92 -8.43 12.95 1.65
C LEU A 92 -7.28 13.95 1.83
N ALA A 93 -6.26 13.94 0.97
CA ALA A 93 -5.16 14.89 1.00
C ALA A 93 -5.61 16.35 0.72
N THR A 94 -6.72 16.53 0.02
CA THR A 94 -7.31 17.87 -0.16
C THR A 94 -7.97 18.39 1.12
N ILE A 95 -8.26 17.53 2.09
CA ILE A 95 -8.99 17.84 3.32
C ILE A 95 -8.04 17.89 4.53
N LEU A 96 -7.12 16.94 4.64
CA LEU A 96 -6.15 16.86 5.74
C LEU A 96 -4.92 17.71 5.42
N LYS A 97 -4.66 18.75 6.24
CA LYS A 97 -3.65 19.79 5.95
C LYS A 97 -2.50 19.89 6.96
N SER A 98 -2.41 18.99 7.93
CA SER A 98 -1.27 19.00 8.87
C SER A 98 0.05 18.66 8.15
N SER A 99 1.18 19.12 8.68
CA SER A 99 2.51 18.80 8.13
C SER A 99 2.71 17.28 8.00
N GLN A 100 2.21 16.50 8.97
CA GLN A 100 2.23 15.04 8.91
C GLN A 100 1.36 14.53 7.76
N ALA A 101 0.12 15.01 7.62
CA ALA A 101 -0.77 14.63 6.53
C ALA A 101 -0.17 14.90 5.15
N THR A 102 0.55 16.03 4.99
CA THR A 102 1.25 16.35 3.74
C THR A 102 2.35 15.33 3.44
N GLN A 103 3.20 14.98 4.43
CA GLN A 103 4.24 13.97 4.24
C GLN A 103 3.64 12.60 3.91
N THR A 104 2.58 12.20 4.62
CA THR A 104 1.84 10.97 4.36
C THR A 104 1.26 10.95 2.94
N THR A 105 0.69 12.06 2.49
CA THR A 105 0.16 12.20 1.12
C THR A 105 1.26 11.97 0.09
N ILE A 106 2.42 12.61 0.27
CA ILE A 106 3.57 12.45 -0.63
C ILE A 106 4.00 10.99 -0.67
N ALA A 107 4.14 10.34 0.50
CA ALA A 107 4.48 8.93 0.57
C ALA A 107 3.46 8.05 -0.17
N ILE A 108 2.16 8.30 -0.01
CA ILE A 108 1.10 7.59 -0.73
C ILE A 108 1.24 7.78 -2.25
N ILE A 109 1.42 9.01 -2.71
CA ILE A 109 1.56 9.32 -4.15
C ILE A 109 2.75 8.56 -4.75
N GLU A 110 3.92 8.67 -4.11
CA GLU A 110 5.14 7.98 -4.55
C GLU A 110 4.96 6.46 -4.56
N THR A 111 4.29 5.91 -3.54
CA THR A 111 4.03 4.47 -3.47
C THR A 111 3.19 3.98 -4.64
N TYR A 112 2.06 4.63 -4.91
CA TYR A 112 1.20 4.23 -6.02
C TYR A 112 1.85 4.49 -7.40
N ALA A 113 2.68 5.53 -7.53
CA ALA A 113 3.47 5.77 -8.74
C ALA A 113 4.46 4.62 -9.03
N LYS A 114 5.27 4.23 -8.03
CA LYS A 114 6.22 3.10 -8.15
C LYS A 114 5.50 1.78 -8.44
N LEU A 115 4.37 1.51 -7.76
CA LEU A 115 3.57 0.31 -8.01
C LEU A 115 3.00 0.26 -9.43
N ARG A 116 2.60 1.41 -10.01
CA ARG A 116 2.17 1.49 -11.42
C ARG A 116 3.32 1.21 -12.38
N GLN A 117 4.49 1.80 -12.14
CA GLN A 117 5.69 1.53 -12.95
C GLN A 117 6.06 0.04 -12.93
N LEU A 118 6.07 -0.59 -11.75
CA LEU A 118 6.33 -2.02 -11.62
C LEU A 118 5.32 -2.87 -12.42
N THR A 119 4.04 -2.54 -12.32
CA THR A 119 2.97 -3.26 -13.05
C THR A 119 3.14 -3.13 -14.56
N ARG A 120 3.52 -1.93 -15.05
CA ARG A 120 3.81 -1.69 -16.46
C ARG A 120 5.02 -2.52 -16.93
N ASN A 121 6.10 -2.51 -16.17
CA ASN A 121 7.31 -3.28 -16.50
C ASN A 121 7.02 -4.79 -16.56
N ILE A 122 6.22 -5.32 -15.62
CA ILE A 122 5.81 -6.73 -15.62
C ILE A 122 4.96 -7.07 -16.84
N LYS A 123 4.02 -6.19 -17.22
CA LYS A 123 3.20 -6.38 -18.42
C LYS A 123 4.04 -6.31 -19.71
N GLU A 124 5.05 -5.46 -19.74
CA GLU A 124 5.97 -5.37 -20.88
C GLU A 124 6.87 -6.61 -20.98
N LEU A 125 7.29 -7.16 -19.84
CA LEU A 125 8.04 -8.42 -19.76
C LEU A 125 7.25 -9.61 -20.30
N SER A 126 5.93 -9.68 -20.09
CA SER A 126 5.11 -10.80 -20.56
C SER A 126 4.85 -10.78 -22.07
N VAL A 127 4.95 -9.60 -22.70
CA VAL A 127 4.73 -9.43 -24.15
C VAL A 127 6.03 -9.50 -24.96
N THR A 128 7.15 -9.09 -24.35
CA THR A 128 8.42 -8.95 -25.05
C THR A 128 9.12 -10.30 -25.29
N LYS A 129 9.32 -10.67 -26.56
CA LYS A 129 10.05 -11.90 -26.96
C LYS A 129 11.57 -11.74 -27.07
N ASN A 130 12.08 -10.51 -27.01
CA ASN A 130 13.50 -10.21 -27.16
C ASN A 130 14.24 -10.23 -25.80
N LYS A 131 15.23 -11.13 -25.69
CA LYS A 131 16.04 -11.38 -24.49
C LYS A 131 16.78 -10.14 -23.96
N GLY A 132 17.18 -9.21 -24.83
CA GLY A 132 17.92 -8.00 -24.43
C GLY A 132 17.06 -7.01 -23.62
N THR A 133 15.88 -6.69 -24.16
CA THR A 133 14.85 -5.88 -23.49
C THR A 133 14.32 -6.56 -22.23
N GLN A 134 14.15 -7.89 -22.25
CA GLN A 134 13.73 -8.64 -21.07
C GLN A 134 14.74 -8.49 -19.92
N LYS A 135 16.04 -8.58 -20.20
CA LYS A 135 17.11 -8.40 -19.19
C LYS A 135 17.11 -6.99 -18.59
N SER A 136 16.95 -5.95 -19.41
CA SER A 136 16.90 -4.55 -18.92
C SER A 136 15.64 -4.28 -18.08
N LEU A 137 14.48 -4.77 -18.52
CA LEU A 137 13.23 -4.65 -17.76
C LEU A 137 13.27 -5.42 -16.43
N MET A 138 13.91 -6.59 -16.40
CA MET A 138 14.13 -7.33 -15.15
C MET A 138 15.08 -6.58 -14.20
N GLN A 139 16.14 -5.95 -14.71
CA GLN A 139 17.02 -5.11 -13.89
C GLN A 139 16.30 -3.88 -13.33
N LYS A 140 15.52 -3.17 -14.17
CA LYS A 140 14.72 -2.01 -13.73
C LYS A 140 13.66 -2.41 -12.71
N SER A 141 12.98 -3.54 -12.93
CA SER A 141 12.00 -4.07 -11.99
C SER A 141 12.66 -4.51 -10.68
N GLY A 142 13.84 -5.13 -10.75
CA GLY A 142 14.65 -5.49 -9.59
C GLY A 142 15.08 -4.26 -8.78
N GLY A 143 15.55 -3.20 -9.45
CA GLY A 143 15.91 -1.93 -8.80
C GLY A 143 14.72 -1.25 -8.12
N LEU A 144 13.57 -1.19 -8.80
CA LEU A 144 12.33 -0.70 -8.19
C LEU A 144 11.94 -1.54 -6.97
N ILE A 145 12.06 -2.87 -7.05
CA ILE A 145 11.79 -3.76 -5.91
C ILE A 145 12.78 -3.47 -4.77
N THR A 146 14.06 -3.28 -5.04
CA THR A 146 15.04 -2.90 -4.00
C THR A 146 14.68 -1.55 -3.39
N GLU A 147 14.36 -0.52 -4.17
CA GLU A 147 13.93 0.77 -3.61
C GLU A 147 12.62 0.67 -2.80
N ILE A 148 11.72 -0.23 -3.21
CA ILE A 148 10.48 -0.54 -2.49
C ILE A 148 10.79 -1.23 -1.14
N LEU A 149 11.94 -1.91 -1.01
CA LEU A 149 12.27 -2.78 0.13
C LEU A 149 13.48 -2.32 0.99
N ASP A 150 14.31 -1.39 0.51
CA ASP A 150 15.61 -1.04 1.10
C ASP A 150 15.61 0.33 1.81
N ASP A 151 14.65 1.22 1.51
CA ASP A 151 14.52 2.55 2.17
C ASP A 151 14.18 2.45 3.69
N GLY A 152 13.95 1.24 4.22
CA GLY A 152 13.70 0.97 5.64
C GLY A 152 14.83 0.27 6.42
N LEU A 153 15.88 -0.27 5.80
CA LEU A 153 16.75 -1.28 6.44
C LEU A 153 17.98 -0.73 7.21
N LYS A 154 17.79 0.36 7.95
CA LYS A 154 18.60 0.66 9.15
C LYS A 154 17.94 0.06 10.40
N THR A 155 17.68 -1.24 10.41
CA THR A 155 17.39 -1.98 11.64
C THR A 155 18.27 -3.22 11.72
N SER A 156 18.76 -3.48 12.93
CA SER A 156 19.77 -4.48 13.24
C SER A 156 19.14 -5.87 13.31
N GLY A 157 19.62 -6.78 12.46
CA GLY A 157 19.56 -8.23 12.69
C GLY A 157 18.19 -8.90 12.58
N SER A 158 17.65 -9.04 11.37
CA SER A 158 16.65 -10.08 11.07
C SER A 158 16.55 -10.34 9.56
N GLU A 159 16.40 -11.60 9.15
CA GLU A 159 15.98 -11.97 7.79
C GLU A 159 14.48 -11.65 7.65
N THR A 160 14.13 -10.76 6.72
CA THR A 160 12.73 -10.40 6.45
C THR A 160 12.34 -10.94 5.08
N THR A 161 11.25 -11.71 5.04
CA THR A 161 10.64 -12.18 3.79
C THR A 161 9.38 -11.37 3.51
N ILE A 162 9.36 -10.64 2.41
CA ILE A 162 8.19 -9.88 1.98
C ILE A 162 7.57 -10.63 0.80
N GLU A 163 6.34 -11.11 1.00
CA GLU A 163 5.54 -11.73 -0.06
C GLU A 163 4.54 -10.72 -0.61
N ILE A 164 4.70 -10.36 -1.88
CA ILE A 164 3.71 -9.55 -2.60
C ILE A 164 3.04 -10.44 -3.63
N ASN A 165 1.75 -10.72 -3.42
CA ASN A 165 0.91 -11.40 -4.39
C ASN A 165 0.39 -10.36 -5.40
N PHE A 166 0.96 -10.34 -6.59
CA PHE A 166 0.29 -9.79 -7.74
C PHE A 166 -0.56 -10.92 -8.36
N ALA A 167 -1.78 -10.63 -8.83
CA ALA A 167 -2.65 -11.61 -9.48
C ALA A 167 -1.97 -12.42 -10.61
N VAL A 168 -0.84 -11.93 -11.13
CA VAL A 168 -0.03 -12.53 -12.20
C VAL A 168 1.37 -12.99 -11.74
N LEU A 169 1.78 -12.73 -10.49
CA LEU A 169 3.12 -13.08 -9.99
C LEU A 169 3.19 -13.09 -8.45
N LYS A 170 3.74 -14.16 -7.88
CA LYS A 170 4.10 -14.22 -6.45
C LYS A 170 5.57 -13.85 -6.28
N LEU A 171 5.86 -12.69 -5.68
CA LEU A 171 7.23 -12.26 -5.40
C LEU A 171 7.61 -12.66 -3.98
N LYS A 172 8.74 -13.36 -3.86
CA LYS A 172 9.39 -13.68 -2.58
C LYS A 172 10.76 -13.00 -2.57
N HIS A 173 10.92 -11.95 -1.77
CA HIS A 173 12.22 -11.33 -1.55
C HIS A 173 12.76 -11.76 -0.20
N THR A 174 13.96 -12.34 -0.17
CA THR A 174 14.66 -12.73 1.07
C THR A 174 15.91 -11.88 1.20
N ILE A 175 15.93 -11.01 2.21
CA ILE A 175 17.10 -10.19 2.52
C ILE A 175 18.03 -11.02 3.42
N LYS A 176 19.24 -11.33 2.92
CA LYS A 176 20.31 -11.92 3.74
C LYS A 176 21.42 -10.89 3.93
N LYS A 177 21.60 -10.40 5.16
CA LYS A 177 22.75 -9.55 5.52
C LYS A 177 23.91 -10.44 5.99
N THR A 178 25.06 -10.33 5.33
CA THR A 178 26.33 -10.82 5.88
C THR A 178 26.87 -9.78 6.88
N LYS A 179 27.16 -10.21 8.11
CA LYS A 179 27.90 -9.39 9.08
C LYS A 179 29.28 -9.10 8.48
N LYS A 180 29.55 -7.85 8.11
CA LYS A 180 30.93 -7.37 8.02
C LYS A 180 31.39 -7.11 9.46
N TYR A 181 32.36 -7.92 9.90
CA TYR A 181 33.11 -7.72 11.13
C TYR A 181 33.98 -6.47 11.02
#